data_AF-A0A7C1BKG9-F1
#
_entry.id   AF-A0A7C1BKG9-F1
#
_cell.length_a   1.000
_cell.length_b   1.000
_cell.length_c   1.000
_cell.angle_alpha   90.00
_cell.angle_beta   90.00
_cell.angle_gamma   90.00
#
_symmetry.space_group_name_H-M   'P 1'
#
loop_
_entity.id
_entity.type
_entity.pdbx_description
1 polymer ?
#
loop_
_entity_poly.entity_id
_entity_poly.type
_entity_poly.pdbx_seq_one_letter_code
_entity_poly.pdbx_strand_id
1 'polypeptide(L)' 'MALNILVVDDSKVVRSVIKKTLDIAGVDVGNIFEAGDGKEALEILDKE' A
#
# COMPACT_ATOMS: atom_id res chain seq x y z
N MET A 1 14.59 2.22 -8.94
CA MET A 1 14.21 0.80 -8.76
C MET A 1 12.92 0.88 -8.00
N ALA A 2 11.82 0.58 -8.68
CA ALA A 2 10.50 0.88 -8.16
C ALA A 2 10.18 0.01 -6.92
N LEU A 3 9.61 0.62 -5.90
CA LEU A 3 9.25 -0.02 -4.64
C LEU A 3 7.85 -0.62 -4.73
N ASN A 4 7.70 -1.88 -4.33
CA ASN A 4 6.38 -2.45 -4.08
C ASN A 4 5.96 -2.08 -2.65
N ILE A 5 4.77 -1.50 -2.52
CA ILE A 5 4.29 -0.92 -1.26
C ILE A 5 2.97 -1.56 -0.89
N LEU A 6 2.90 -2.17 0.30
CA LEU A 6 1.66 -2.64 0.92
C LEU A 6 1.24 -1.66 2.02
N VAL A 7 0.06 -1.06 1.87
CA VAL A 7 -0.52 -0.13 2.85
C VAL A 7 -1.58 -0.86 3.67
N VAL A 8 -1.37 -0.97 4.98
CA VAL A 8 -2.27 -1.65 5.91
C VAL A 8 -2.88 -0.63 6.87
N ASP A 9 -4.18 -0.38 6.73
CA ASP A 9 -4.94 0.54 7.57
C ASP A 9 -6.44 0.21 7.46
N ASP A 10 -7.21 0.30 8.55
CA ASP A 10 -8.63 -0.05 8.58
C ASP A 10 -9.53 1.00 7.88
N SER A 11 -8.99 2.18 7.57
CA SER A 11 -9.68 3.26 6.87
C SER A 11 -9.28 3.36 5.40
N LYS A 12 -10.26 3.15 4.51
CA LYS A 12 -10.10 3.38 3.05
C LYS A 12 -9.64 4.81 2.72
N VAL A 13 -10.07 5.78 3.54
CA VAL A 13 -9.69 7.20 3.35
C VAL A 13 -8.20 7.38 3.61
N VAL A 14 -7.70 6.82 4.71
CA VAL A 14 -6.27 6.91 5.07
C VAL A 14 -5.40 6.24 4.01
N ARG A 15 -5.77 5.03 3.55
CA ARG A 15 -5.03 4.36 2.47
C ARG A 15 -4.99 5.18 1.18
N SER A 16 -6.08 5.84 0.83
CA SER A 16 -6.15 6.73 -0.35
C SER A 16 -5.25 7.95 -0.18
N VAL A 17 -5.19 8.54 1.02
CA VAL A 17 -4.31 9.67 1.32
C VAL A 17 -2.84 9.25 1.22
N ILE A 18 -2.45 8.12 1.84
CA ILE A 18 -1.08 7.60 1.78
C ILE A 18 -0.63 7.40 0.34
N LYS A 19 -1.49 6.78 -0.49
CA LYS A 19 -1.21 6.55 -1.91
C LYS A 19 -0.94 7.85 -2.67
N LYS A 20 -1.77 8.87 -2.43
CA LYS A 20 -1.61 10.20 -3.02
C LYS A 20 -0.36 10.91 -2.51
N THR A 21 0.00 10.74 -1.24
CA THR A 21 1.22 11.31 -0.66
C THR A 21 2.47 10.70 -1.28
N LEU A 22 2.50 9.39 -1.53
CA LEU A 22 3.62 8.71 -2.19
C LEU A 22 3.85 9.24 -3.62
N ASP A 23 2.76 9.45 -4.37
CA ASP A 23 2.79 10.04 -5.71
C ASP A 23 3.32 11.48 -5.68
N ILE A 24 2.80 12.33 -4.78
CA ILE A 24 3.26 13.72 -4.60
C ILE A 24 4.73 13.79 -4.18
N ALA A 25 5.18 12.85 -3.34
CA ALA A 25 6.56 12.78 -2.88
C ALA A 25 7.55 12.30 -3.96
N GLY A 26 7.06 11.87 -5.13
CA GLY A 26 7.90 11.38 -6.22
C GLY A 26 8.60 10.06 -5.89
N VAL A 27 7.98 9.24 -5.04
CA VAL A 27 8.48 7.90 -4.75
C VAL A 27 8.35 7.07 -6.03
N ASP A 28 9.44 6.41 -6.42
CA ASP A 28 9.43 5.43 -7.52
C ASP A 28 8.66 4.19 -7.03
N VAL A 29 7.34 4.16 -7.27
CA VAL A 29 6.45 3.07 -6.84
C VAL A 29 6.15 2.14 -8.00
N GLY A 30 6.33 0.84 -7.77
CA GLY A 30 5.97 -0.22 -8.71
C GLY A 30 4.52 -0.64 -8.51
N ASN A 31 4.31 -1.64 -7.66
CA ASN A 31 2.97 -2.09 -7.28
C ASN A 31 2.54 -1.49 -5.94
N ILE A 32 1.26 -1.11 -5.85
CA ILE A 32 0.64 -0.70 -4.59
C ILE A 32 -0.45 -1.71 -4.23
N PHE A 33 -0.30 -2.30 -3.06
CA PHE A 33 -1.27 -3.18 -2.43
C PHE A 33 -1.92 -2.51 -1.23
N GLU A 34 -3.14 -2.91 -0.91
CA GLU A 34 -3.91 -2.37 0.20
C GLU A 34 -4.52 -3.51 1.02
N ALA A 35 -4.50 -3.37 2.33
CA ALA A 35 -5.17 -4.26 3.26
C ALA A 35 -5.91 -3.46 4.34
N GLY A 36 -7.07 -3.94 4.76
CA GLY A 36 -7.85 -3.40 5.88
C GLY A 36 -7.38 -3.87 7.25
N ASP A 37 -6.65 -4.99 7.30
CA ASP A 37 -6.14 -5.56 8.54
C ASP A 37 -4.86 -6.39 8.30
N GLY A 38 -4.26 -6.88 9.39
CA GLY A 38 -3.03 -7.65 9.33
C GLY A 38 -3.18 -9.03 8.67
N LYS A 39 -4.37 -9.63 8.70
CA LYS A 39 -4.59 -10.94 8.08
C LYS A 39 -4.62 -10.80 6.56
N GLU A 40 -5.40 -9.84 6.05
CA GLU A 40 -5.44 -9.52 4.62
C GLU A 40 -4.05 -9.11 4.11
N ALA A 41 -3.29 -8.35 4.91
CA ALA A 41 -1.92 -7.97 4.57
C ALA A 41 -0.98 -9.17 4.41
N LEU A 42 -1.03 -10.13 5.34
CA LEU A 42 -0.22 -11.35 5.25
C LEU A 42 -0.63 -12.22 4.06
N GLU A 43 -1.93 -12.32 3.77
CA GLU A 43 -2.43 -13.07 2.60
C GLU A 43 -1.98 -12.45 1.27
N ILE A 44 -1.77 -11.13 1.21
CA ILE A 44 -1.19 -10.45 0.05
C ILE A 44 0.31 -10.76 -0.05
N LEU A 45 1.04 -10.66 1.07
CA LEU A 45 2.48 -10.94 1.09
C LEU A 45 2.82 -12.39 0.69
N ASP A 46 1.96 -13.35 1.03
CA ASP A 46 2.17 -14.76 0.65
C ASP A 46 1.92 -15.03 -0.85
N LYS A 47 1.26 -14.12 -1.58
CA LYS A 47 0.88 -14.29 -3.00
C LYS A 47 1.79 -13.57 -3.98
N GLU A 48 2.58 -12.61 -3.51
CA GLU A 48 3.56 -11.83 -4.29
C GLU A 48 4.96 -12.44 -4.23
#